data_AF-A0A6V8EVY3-F1
#
_entry.id   AF-A0A6V8EVY3-F1
#
_cell.length_a   1.000
_cell.length_b   1.000
_cell.length_c   1.000
_cell.angle_alpha   90.00
_cell.angle_beta   90.00
_cell.angle_gamma   90.00
#
_symmetry.space_group_name_H-M   'P 1'
#
loop_
_entity.id
_entity.type
_entity.pdbx_description
1 polymer ?
#
loop_
_entity_poly.entity_id
_entity_poly.type
_entity_poly.pdbx_seq_one_letter_code
_entity_poly.pdbx_strand_id
1 'polypeptide(L)'
;YYLAKGELEDAFEAMLTMADTPPTGEAKARYMREMHETYDGFVGKSVSEVSLTQQMMKTVRIAVLAGCRFGEEAFPIIRSLMYMDGMVLRGHPEVDLISSMGPYLDEFASIVELPYTGDSSSQKTSTAAFWEGNLKPTD
;
A
#
# COMPACT_ATOMS: atom_id res chain seq x y z
N TYR A 1 1.59 -0.95 3.59
CA TYR A 1 2.33 -1.38 4.79
C TYR A 1 3.83 -1.23 4.55
N TYR A 2 4.47 -2.10 3.76
CA TYR A 2 5.92 -2.08 3.48
C TYR A 2 6.46 -0.72 2.96
N LEU A 3 5.78 -0.11 1.98
CA LEU A 3 6.20 1.19 1.42
C LEU A 3 6.27 2.32 2.46
N ALA A 4 5.31 2.37 3.40
CA ALA A 4 5.27 3.39 4.44
C ALA A 4 6.37 3.19 5.51
N LYS A 5 6.95 1.99 5.59
CA LYS A 5 8.08 1.65 6.47
C LYS A 5 9.44 1.81 5.79
N GLY A 6 9.45 2.18 4.51
CA GLY A 6 10.68 2.23 3.70
C GLY A 6 11.17 0.85 3.22
N GLU A 7 10.38 -0.20 3.40
CA GLU A 7 10.67 -1.58 2.98
C GLU A 7 10.33 -1.73 1.49
N LEU A 8 11.14 -1.11 0.63
CA LEU A 8 10.86 -1.02 -0.82
C LEU A 8 10.84 -2.40 -1.49
N GLU A 9 11.76 -3.28 -1.13
CA GLU A 9 11.87 -4.61 -1.75
C GLU A 9 10.59 -5.43 -1.51
N ASP A 10 10.14 -5.50 -0.25
CA ASP A 10 8.92 -6.22 0.13
C ASP A 10 7.67 -5.57 -0.49
N ALA A 11 7.66 -4.24 -0.65
CA ALA A 11 6.57 -3.54 -1.33
C ALA A 11 6.48 -3.92 -2.82
N PHE A 12 7.62 -4.02 -3.50
CA PHE A 12 7.69 -4.39 -4.91
C PHE A 12 7.37 -5.88 -5.10
N GLU A 13 7.84 -6.75 -4.22
CA GLU A 13 7.48 -8.17 -4.24
C GLU A 13 5.99 -8.39 -3.97
N ALA A 14 5.42 -7.70 -2.99
CA ALA A 14 3.98 -7.77 -2.72
C ALA A 14 3.15 -7.35 -3.94
N MET A 15 3.61 -6.36 -4.72
CA MET A 15 2.90 -5.94 -5.93
C MET A 15 2.89 -7.02 -7.03
N LEU A 16 3.97 -7.80 -7.15
CA LEU A 16 4.03 -8.92 -8.11
C LEU A 16 3.04 -10.04 -7.81
N THR A 17 2.51 -10.13 -6.59
CA THR A 17 1.43 -11.08 -6.26
C THR A 17 0.13 -10.79 -7.00
N MET A 18 -0.02 -9.58 -7.56
CA MET A 18 -1.15 -9.19 -8.39
C MET A 18 -1.00 -9.59 -9.87
N ALA A 19 0.11 -10.23 -10.26
CA ALA A 19 0.30 -10.74 -11.61
C ALA A 19 -0.31 -12.14 -11.75
N ASP A 20 -1.09 -12.35 -12.82
CA ASP A 20 -1.63 -13.68 -13.16
C ASP A 20 -0.49 -14.71 -13.29
N THR A 21 0.60 -14.28 -13.93
CA THR A 21 1.84 -15.04 -14.06
C THR A 21 2.99 -14.15 -13.62
N PRO A 22 3.52 -14.35 -12.40
CA PRO A 22 4.64 -13.55 -11.91
C PRO A 22 5.85 -13.63 -12.84
N PRO A 23 6.50 -12.50 -13.16
CA PRO A 23 7.69 -12.50 -13.98
C PRO A 23 8.84 -13.22 -13.26
N THR A 24 9.65 -13.96 -14.01
CA THR A 24 10.82 -14.67 -13.48
C THR A 24 12.10 -14.29 -14.24
N GLY A 25 13.26 -14.50 -13.61
CA GLY A 25 14.56 -14.28 -14.24
C GLY A 25 14.77 -12.81 -14.63
N GLU A 26 15.15 -12.57 -15.89
CA GLU A 26 15.47 -11.24 -16.41
C GLU A 26 14.28 -10.27 -16.34
N ALA A 27 13.05 -10.76 -16.53
CA ALA A 27 11.86 -9.93 -16.44
C ALA A 27 11.62 -9.39 -15.01
N LYS A 28 11.82 -10.24 -13.99
CA LYS A 28 11.76 -9.82 -12.58
C LYS A 28 12.87 -8.82 -12.26
N ALA A 29 14.09 -9.09 -12.72
CA ALA A 29 15.23 -8.21 -12.50
C ALA A 29 15.02 -6.83 -13.14
N ARG A 30 14.46 -6.77 -14.36
CA ARG A 30 14.09 -5.51 -15.01
C ARG A 30 13.03 -4.75 -14.22
N TYR A 31 11.98 -5.43 -13.78
CA TYR A 31 10.92 -4.85 -12.95
C TYR A 31 11.48 -4.22 -11.67
N MET A 32 12.30 -4.97 -10.92
CA MET A 32 12.88 -4.47 -9.67
C MET A 32 13.77 -3.25 -9.91
N ARG A 33 14.61 -3.27 -10.96
CA ARG A 33 15.44 -2.12 -11.31
C ARG A 33 14.59 -0.89 -11.66
N GLU A 34 13.59 -1.03 -12.52
CA GLU A 34 12.72 0.10 -12.91
C GLU A 34 11.92 0.65 -11.72
N MET A 35 11.50 -0.21 -10.78
CA MET A 35 10.85 0.21 -9.54
C MET A 35 11.81 1.00 -8.64
N HIS A 36 13.02 0.49 -8.40
CA HIS A 36 14.04 1.21 -7.63
C HIS A 36 14.39 2.56 -8.24
N GLU A 37 14.60 2.63 -9.56
CA GLU A 37 14.83 3.90 -10.27
C GLU A 37 13.65 4.87 -10.15
N THR A 38 12.42 4.34 -10.13
CA THR A 38 11.22 5.17 -10.01
C THR A 38 11.08 5.73 -8.60
N TYR A 39 11.43 4.96 -7.57
CA TYR A 39 11.36 5.37 -6.16
C TYR A 39 12.64 6.04 -5.64
N ASP A 40 13.70 6.10 -6.45
CA ASP A 40 14.92 6.82 -6.11
C ASP A 40 14.63 8.32 -5.90
N GLY A 41 14.98 8.79 -4.71
CA GLY A 41 14.67 10.14 -4.27
C GLY A 41 13.17 10.46 -4.19
N PHE A 42 12.28 9.47 -4.05
CA PHE A 42 10.86 9.68 -3.75
C PHE A 42 10.57 9.64 -2.24
N VAL A 43 11.21 8.71 -1.52
CA VAL A 43 11.02 8.55 -0.07
C VAL A 43 11.58 9.77 0.67
N GLY A 44 10.76 10.40 1.51
CA GLY A 44 11.13 11.57 2.30
C GLY A 44 10.97 12.92 1.60
N LYS A 45 10.36 12.96 0.40
CA LYS A 45 9.99 14.22 -0.26
C LYS A 45 8.56 14.63 0.08
N SER A 46 8.31 15.94 0.10
CA SER A 46 6.98 16.47 0.37
C SER A 46 6.08 16.37 -0.88
N VAL A 47 4.77 16.41 -0.66
CA VAL A 47 3.77 16.35 -1.75
C VAL A 47 3.90 17.51 -2.74
N SER A 48 4.44 18.66 -2.33
CA SER A 48 4.78 19.76 -3.24
C SER A 48 6.00 19.51 -4.14
N GLU A 49 6.91 18.63 -3.74
CA GLU A 49 8.13 18.33 -4.50
C GLU A 49 7.90 17.21 -5.51
N VAL A 50 7.12 16.21 -5.14
CA VAL A 50 6.75 15.11 -6.02
C VAL A 50 5.28 14.79 -5.89
N SER A 51 4.56 14.82 -7.01
CA SER A 51 3.17 14.37 -7.06
C SER A 51 3.09 12.87 -6.88
N LEU A 52 2.44 12.41 -5.80
CA LEU A 52 2.20 10.99 -5.56
C LEU A 52 1.38 10.38 -6.69
N THR A 53 0.43 11.13 -7.26
CA THR A 53 -0.34 10.71 -8.42
C THR A 53 0.54 10.34 -9.62
N GLN A 54 1.55 11.15 -9.93
CA GLN A 54 2.48 10.85 -11.03
C GLN A 54 3.32 9.60 -10.72
N GLN A 55 3.75 9.47 -9.47
CA GLN A 55 4.48 8.29 -9.01
C GLN A 55 3.64 7.02 -9.12
N MET A 56 2.38 7.07 -8.70
CA MET A 56 1.44 5.96 -8.79
C MET A 56 1.21 5.55 -10.25
N MET A 57 1.09 6.50 -11.18
CA MET A 57 0.95 6.17 -12.61
C MET A 57 2.20 5.50 -13.20
N LYS A 58 3.41 5.94 -12.82
CA LYS A 58 4.66 5.27 -13.21
C LYS A 58 4.72 3.84 -12.65
N THR A 59 4.38 3.69 -11.37
CA THR A 59 4.34 2.40 -10.66
C THR A 59 3.37 1.43 -11.35
N VAL A 60 2.14 1.87 -11.63
CA VAL A 60 1.13 1.07 -12.35
C VAL A 60 1.62 0.67 -13.72
N ARG A 61 2.26 1.59 -14.47
CA ARG A 61 2.81 1.28 -15.79
C ARG A 61 3.86 0.17 -15.73
N ILE A 62 4.81 0.26 -14.81
CA ILE A 62 5.87 -0.76 -14.64
C ILE A 62 5.25 -2.10 -14.23
N ALA A 63 4.29 -2.08 -13.30
CA ALA A 63 3.58 -3.28 -12.86
C ALA A 63 2.83 -3.98 -14.00
N VAL A 64 2.09 -3.22 -14.83
CA VAL A 64 1.38 -3.77 -16.00
C VAL A 64 2.35 -4.35 -17.03
N LEU A 65 3.49 -3.70 -17.29
CA LEU A 65 4.54 -4.23 -18.16
C LEU A 65 5.19 -5.51 -17.63
N ALA A 66 5.14 -5.72 -16.32
CA ALA A 66 5.60 -6.92 -15.64
C ALA A 66 4.53 -8.03 -15.56
N GLY A 67 3.31 -7.79 -16.05
CA GLY A 67 2.22 -8.77 -16.08
C GLY A 67 1.20 -8.63 -14.95
N CYS A 68 1.28 -7.57 -14.13
CA CYS A 68 0.29 -7.30 -13.09
C CYS A 68 -1.06 -6.89 -13.71
N ARG A 69 -2.15 -7.44 -13.18
CA ARG A 69 -3.51 -7.00 -13.50
C ARG A 69 -4.15 -6.35 -12.29
N PHE A 70 -4.59 -5.12 -12.46
CA PHE A 70 -5.36 -4.42 -11.44
C PHE A 70 -6.84 -4.78 -11.63
N GLY A 71 -7.42 -5.46 -10.65
CA GLY A 71 -8.85 -5.75 -10.63
C GLY A 71 -9.68 -4.49 -10.45
N GLU A 72 -10.99 -4.57 -10.73
CA GLU A 72 -11.89 -3.41 -10.61
C GLU A 72 -11.91 -2.82 -9.19
N GLU A 73 -11.69 -3.66 -8.18
CA GLU A 73 -11.60 -3.30 -6.76
C GLU A 73 -10.41 -2.39 -6.43
N ALA A 74 -9.36 -2.35 -7.26
CA ALA A 74 -8.20 -1.50 -7.03
C ALA A 74 -8.46 -0.04 -7.42
N PHE A 75 -9.35 0.23 -8.39
CA PHE A 75 -9.58 1.58 -8.90
C PHE A 75 -10.19 2.53 -7.85
N PRO A 76 -11.19 2.14 -7.04
CA PRO A 76 -11.68 2.97 -5.94
C PRO A 76 -10.61 3.35 -4.91
N ILE A 77 -9.67 2.43 -4.62
CA ILE A 77 -8.56 2.66 -3.70
C ILE A 77 -7.59 3.68 -4.28
N ILE A 78 -7.16 3.46 -5.53
CA ILE A 78 -6.27 4.37 -6.25
C ILE A 78 -6.89 5.77 -6.35
N ARG A 79 -8.18 5.86 -6.68
CA ARG A 79 -8.91 7.13 -6.79
C ARG A 79 -8.95 7.87 -5.45
N SER A 80 -9.21 7.16 -4.35
CA SER A 80 -9.24 7.74 -3.01
C SER A 80 -7.87 8.30 -2.62
N LEU A 81 -6.79 7.58 -2.89
CA LEU A 81 -5.42 8.03 -2.67
C LEU A 81 -5.07 9.26 -3.50
N MET A 82 -5.46 9.30 -4.77
CA MET A 82 -5.27 10.47 -5.64
C MET A 82 -6.02 11.70 -5.13
N TYR A 83 -7.23 11.55 -4.60
CA TYR A 83 -7.94 12.67 -3.99
C TYR A 83 -7.25 13.16 -2.72
N MET A 84 -6.73 12.24 -1.91
CA MET A 84 -5.96 12.58 -0.71
C MET A 84 -4.69 13.37 -1.06
N ASP A 85 -3.92 12.92 -2.07
CA ASP A 85 -2.76 13.64 -2.63
C ASP A 85 -3.13 15.08 -3.01
N GLY A 86 -4.21 15.27 -3.77
CA GLY A 86 -4.68 16.60 -4.18
C GLY A 86 -5.26 17.47 -3.05
N MET A 87 -5.71 16.88 -1.94
CA MET A 87 -6.11 17.63 -0.74
C MET A 87 -4.89 18.10 0.04
N VAL A 88 -3.91 17.22 0.25
CA VAL A 88 -2.68 17.49 0.99
C VAL A 88 -1.86 18.56 0.26
N LEU A 89 -1.74 18.48 -1.07
CA LEU A 89 -1.08 19.49 -1.88
C LEU A 89 -1.63 20.91 -1.68
N ARG A 90 -2.94 21.04 -1.39
CA ARG A 90 -3.61 22.35 -1.22
C ARG A 90 -3.62 22.84 0.23
N GLY A 91 -3.58 21.93 1.21
CA GLY A 91 -3.67 22.26 2.63
C GLY A 91 -2.31 22.31 3.34
N HIS A 92 -1.51 21.26 3.18
CA HIS A 92 -0.26 21.02 3.90
C HIS A 92 0.80 20.42 2.95
N PRO A 93 1.27 21.19 1.95
CA PRO A 93 2.19 20.72 0.91
C PRO A 93 3.54 20.19 1.43
N GLU A 94 3.94 20.63 2.63
CA GLU A 94 5.18 20.26 3.33
C GLU A 94 5.17 18.83 3.89
N VAL A 95 4.01 18.18 3.95
CA VAL A 95 3.87 16.87 4.57
C VAL A 95 4.35 15.77 3.61
N ASP A 96 5.12 14.83 4.14
CA ASP A 96 5.35 13.52 3.51
C ASP A 96 4.14 12.63 3.82
N LEU A 97 3.25 12.47 2.83
CA LEU A 97 2.01 11.72 2.99
C LEU A 97 2.28 10.23 3.23
N ILE A 98 3.29 9.66 2.57
CA ILE A 98 3.55 8.20 2.63
C ILE A 98 4.02 7.82 4.03
N SER A 99 4.96 8.58 4.59
CA SER A 99 5.42 8.35 5.96
C SER A 99 4.33 8.64 6.99
N SER A 100 3.49 9.66 6.74
CA SER A 100 2.39 10.03 7.64
C SER A 100 1.28 8.99 7.71
N MET A 101 1.14 8.14 6.68
CA MET A 101 0.16 7.04 6.67
C MET A 101 0.59 5.85 7.53
N GLY A 102 1.89 5.73 7.91
CA GLY A 102 2.43 4.60 8.66
C GLY A 102 1.64 4.23 9.91
N PRO A 103 1.41 5.16 10.86
CA PRO A 103 0.69 4.86 12.11
C PRO A 103 -0.74 4.34 11.89
N TYR A 104 -1.45 4.89 10.90
CA TYR A 104 -2.82 4.46 10.57
C TYR A 104 -2.86 3.07 9.95
N LEU A 105 -1.83 2.71 9.17
CA LEU A 105 -1.70 1.37 8.61
C LEU A 105 -1.36 0.33 9.69
N ASP A 106 -0.55 0.70 10.69
CA ASP A 106 -0.26 -0.16 11.84
C ASP A 106 -1.51 -0.37 12.71
N GLU A 107 -2.29 0.69 12.96
CA GLU A 107 -3.58 0.58 13.65
C GLU A 107 -4.54 -0.32 12.87
N PHE A 108 -4.68 -0.11 11.56
CA PHE A 108 -5.51 -0.94 10.70
C PHE A 108 -5.09 -2.42 10.74
N ALA A 109 -3.80 -2.71 10.68
CA ALA A 109 -3.27 -4.08 10.77
C ALA A 109 -3.50 -4.72 12.15
N SER A 110 -3.64 -3.93 13.21
CA SER A 110 -3.95 -4.46 14.55
C SER A 110 -5.43 -4.84 14.72
N ILE A 111 -6.32 -4.21 13.94
CA ILE A 111 -7.77 -4.40 14.02
C ILE A 111 -8.25 -5.46 13.03
N VAL A 112 -7.62 -5.51 11.86
CA VAL A 112 -7.94 -6.46 10.80
C VAL A 112 -6.97 -7.63 10.90
N GLU A 113 -7.47 -8.85 11.11
CA GLU A 113 -6.70 -10.07 10.85
C GLU A 113 -6.38 -10.12 9.34
N LEU A 114 -5.31 -9.44 8.94
CA LEU A 114 -4.80 -9.51 7.58
C LEU A 114 -4.14 -10.87 7.39
N PRO A 115 -4.44 -11.62 6.30
CA PRO A 115 -3.85 -12.93 6.05
C PRO A 115 -2.37 -12.86 5.61
N TYR A 116 -1.65 -11.80 5.96
CA TYR A 116 -0.25 -11.57 5.56
C TYR A 116 0.78 -12.04 6.59
N THR A 117 0.37 -12.79 7.61
CA THR A 117 1.30 -13.44 8.53
C THR A 117 1.89 -14.69 7.89
N GLY A 118 3.01 -14.50 7.18
CA GLY A 118 4.01 -15.55 7.12
C GLY A 118 4.48 -15.87 8.54
N ASP A 119 4.46 -17.15 8.89
CA ASP A 119 4.88 -17.69 10.19
C ASP A 119 6.18 -17.04 10.69
N SER A 120 6.08 -16.28 11.77
CA SER A 120 7.15 -16.21 12.77
C SER A 120 6.51 -16.32 14.14
N SER A 121 6.81 -17.44 14.76
CA SER A 121 6.31 -17.92 16.05
C SER A 121 6.41 -16.89 17.18
N SER A 122 5.29 -16.59 17.85
CA SER A 122 5.08 -16.87 19.29
C SER A 122 3.76 -16.31 19.80
N GLN A 123 2.99 -17.19 20.43
CA GLN A 123 1.76 -16.91 21.19
C GLN A 123 1.96 -15.80 22.24
N LYS A 124 0.90 -15.01 22.46
CA LYS A 124 0.22 -14.97 23.77
C LYS A 124 -1.20 -14.40 23.67
N THR A 125 -2.10 -15.17 24.27
CA THR A 125 -3.55 -15.04 24.42
C THR A 125 -3.96 -13.87 25.31
N SER A 126 -5.09 -13.22 25.01
CA SER A 126 -6.06 -12.75 26.02
C SER A 126 -7.44 -12.45 25.41
N THR A 127 -8.29 -13.49 25.44
CA THR A 127 -9.70 -13.53 25.84
C THR A 127 -10.58 -12.26 25.82
N ALA A 128 -11.62 -12.36 24.96
CA ALA A 128 -13.06 -12.34 25.28
C ALA A 128 -13.82 -11.03 25.59
N ALA A 129 -14.99 -10.96 24.93
CA ALA A 129 -16.21 -10.22 25.24
C ALA A 129 -16.29 -8.73 24.84
N PHE A 130 -16.82 -8.46 23.64
CA PHE A 130 -17.35 -7.13 23.30
C PHE A 130 -18.65 -7.15 22.47
N TRP A 131 -18.97 -8.24 21.76
CA TRP A 131 -20.10 -8.26 20.81
C TRP A 131 -21.22 -9.24 21.20
N GLU A 132 -21.97 -8.93 22.26
CA GLU A 132 -23.32 -9.44 22.45
C GLU A 132 -24.26 -8.25 22.74
N GLY A 133 -24.66 -7.58 21.66
CA GLY A 133 -25.63 -6.50 21.67
C GLY A 133 -26.75 -6.81 20.67
N ASN A 134 -27.78 -7.51 21.15
CA ASN A 134 -29.00 -7.86 20.42
C ASN A 134 -29.85 -6.60 20.19
N LEU A 135 -29.84 -6.04 18.98
CA LEU A 135 -30.78 -5.00 18.56
C LEU A 135 -31.89 -5.66 17.73
N LYS A 136 -33.05 -5.93 18.36
CA LYS A 136 -34.29 -6.21 17.64
C LYS A 136 -34.92 -4.88 17.17
N PRO A 137 -35.47 -4.81 15.96
CA PRO A 137 -36.23 -3.65 15.52
C PRO A 137 -37.63 -3.69 16.16
N THR A 138 -38.14 -2.54 16.57
CA THR A 138 -39.57 -2.34 16.84
C THR A 138 -40.08 -1.23 15.93
N ASP A 139 -41.26 -1.50 15.37
CA ASP A 139 -42.05 -0.70 14.41
C ASP A 139 -42.10 0.81 14.65
#